data_AF-A0A914LAR8-F1
#
_entry.id   AF-A0A914LAR8-F1
#
_cell.length_a   1.000
_cell.length_b   1.000
_cell.length_c   1.000
_cell.angle_alpha   90.00
_cell.angle_beta   90.00
_cell.angle_gamma   90.00
#
_symmetry.space_group_name_H-M   'P 1'
#
loop_
_entity.id
_entity.type
_entity.pdbx_description
1 polymer ?
#
loop_
_entity_poly.entity_id
_entity_poly.type
_entity_poly.pdbx_seq_one_letter_code
_entity_poly.pdbx_strand_id
1 'polypeptide(L)'
;MFCFNSLNYTLQFILSILLAYLPEILTSTTYLDSVKLIACDGELASLHCPPYHQIVIESANFGRFALKECNPTRRPDFNIFCNNPEAIDVLRARCEHRQRCVVPVNWAIFQLNRINNNESFDQCPGTPKYLDAVYGCIRVVNIKIAVM
;
A
#
# COMPACT_ATOMS: atom_id res chain seq x y z
N MET A 1 -20.66 -20.53 -51.63
CA MET A 1 -21.37 -20.32 -50.35
C MET A 1 -20.40 -20.56 -49.18
N PHE A 2 -19.34 -19.76 -49.02
CA PHE A 2 -18.45 -19.80 -47.84
C PHE A 2 -17.72 -18.45 -47.70
N CYS A 3 -18.42 -17.40 -47.23
CA CYS A 3 -17.80 -16.12 -46.86
C CYS A 3 -18.32 -15.56 -45.52
N PHE A 4 -19.12 -16.32 -44.78
CA PHE A 4 -19.72 -15.88 -43.50
C PHE A 4 -18.92 -16.31 -42.26
N ASN A 5 -18.04 -17.32 -42.37
CA ASN A 5 -17.32 -17.86 -41.21
C ASN A 5 -16.06 -17.04 -40.83
N SER A 6 -15.29 -16.55 -41.81
CA SER A 6 -14.04 -15.81 -41.53
C SER A 6 -14.27 -14.47 -40.83
N LEU A 7 -15.29 -13.72 -41.24
CA LEU A 7 -15.69 -12.45 -40.62
C LEU A 7 -16.19 -12.62 -39.18
N ASN A 8 -16.80 -13.77 -38.86
CA ASN A 8 -17.31 -14.04 -37.51
C ASN A 8 -16.16 -14.39 -36.55
N TYR A 9 -15.15 -15.14 -37.02
CA TYR A 9 -13.94 -15.44 -36.25
C TYR A 9 -13.08 -14.20 -35.99
N THR A 10 -12.91 -13.32 -36.99
CA THR A 10 -12.15 -12.08 -36.79
C THR A 10 -12.86 -11.14 -35.83
N LEU A 11 -14.19 -11.00 -35.93
CA LEU A 11 -15.00 -10.22 -35.00
C LEU A 11 -14.91 -10.78 -33.57
N GLN A 12 -14.94 -12.10 -33.42
CA GLN A 12 -14.85 -12.75 -32.11
C GLN A 12 -13.45 -12.65 -31.49
N PHE A 13 -12.40 -12.68 -32.28
CA PHE A 13 -11.03 -12.42 -31.81
C PHE A 13 -10.84 -10.96 -31.38
N ILE A 14 -11.38 -10.00 -32.13
CA ILE A 14 -11.31 -8.58 -31.76
C ILE A 14 -12.11 -8.33 -30.48
N LEU A 15 -13.28 -8.96 -30.32
CA LEU A 15 -14.11 -8.86 -29.12
C LEU A 15 -13.41 -9.47 -27.88
N SER A 16 -12.72 -10.60 -28.02
CA SER A 16 -11.98 -11.21 -26.90
C SER A 16 -10.78 -10.36 -26.48
N ILE A 17 -10.06 -9.78 -27.44
CA ILE A 17 -8.97 -8.82 -27.21
C ILE A 17 -9.51 -7.58 -26.49
N LEU A 18 -10.61 -6.96 -26.96
CA LEU A 18 -11.25 -5.81 -26.29
C LEU A 18 -11.65 -6.13 -24.84
N LEU A 19 -12.27 -7.29 -24.60
CA LEU A 19 -12.67 -7.72 -23.26
C LEU A 19 -11.47 -8.02 -22.35
N ALA A 20 -10.32 -8.43 -22.89
CA ALA A 20 -9.09 -8.67 -22.14
C ALA A 20 -8.40 -7.37 -21.70
N TYR A 21 -8.48 -6.29 -22.50
CA TYR A 21 -7.88 -4.99 -22.16
C TYR A 21 -8.78 -4.07 -21.33
N LEU A 22 -10.11 -4.29 -21.37
CA LEU A 22 -11.08 -3.55 -20.55
C LEU A 22 -10.74 -3.51 -19.04
N PRO A 23 -10.37 -4.61 -18.36
CA PRO A 23 -10.02 -4.57 -16.94
C PRO A 23 -8.74 -3.78 -16.64
N GLU A 24 -7.73 -3.81 -17.52
CA GLU A 24 -6.45 -3.09 -17.35
C GLU A 24 -6.60 -1.57 -17.53
N ILE A 25 -7.49 -1.14 -18.43
CA ILE A 25 -7.78 0.29 -18.64
C ILE A 25 -8.58 0.85 -17.46
N LEU A 26 -9.53 0.09 -16.92
CA LEU A 26 -10.35 0.49 -15.77
C LEU A 26 -9.53 0.64 -14.49
N THR A 27 -8.54 -0.22 -14.25
CA THR A 27 -7.66 -0.11 -13.07
C THR A 27 -6.76 1.12 -13.13
N SER A 28 -6.19 1.45 -14.31
CA SER A 28 -5.38 2.66 -14.51
C SER A 28 -6.17 3.97 -14.27
N THR A 29 -7.43 4.03 -14.68
CA THR A 29 -8.27 5.25 -14.49
C THR A 29 -8.75 5.46 -13.05
N THR A 30 -8.66 4.42 -12.22
CA THR A 30 -9.16 4.43 -10.84
C THR A 30 -8.03 4.49 -9.81
N TYR A 31 -6.80 4.12 -10.17
CA TYR A 31 -5.63 4.10 -9.30
C TYR A 31 -4.71 5.30 -9.58
N LEU A 32 -4.45 6.12 -8.57
CA LEU A 32 -3.41 7.16 -8.61
C LEU A 32 -2.03 6.56 -8.31
N ASP A 33 -0.97 7.16 -8.84
CA ASP A 33 0.43 6.80 -8.58
C ASP A 33 0.73 6.48 -7.10
N SER A 34 1.56 5.44 -6.91
CA SER A 34 2.04 5.00 -5.60
C SER A 34 2.93 6.06 -4.95
N VAL A 35 2.63 6.40 -3.70
CA VAL A 35 3.34 7.39 -2.90
C VAL A 35 4.22 6.69 -1.86
N LYS A 36 5.53 6.97 -1.89
CA LYS A 36 6.46 6.53 -0.86
C LYS A 36 6.42 7.46 0.35
N LEU A 37 6.30 6.88 1.55
CA LEU A 37 6.27 7.57 2.83
C LEU A 37 7.37 7.01 3.74
N ILE A 38 8.23 7.90 4.22
CA ILE A 38 9.19 7.64 5.31
C ILE A 38 8.78 8.47 6.51
N ALA A 39 8.70 7.86 7.68
CA ALA A 39 8.48 8.56 8.95
C ALA A 39 9.35 7.93 10.05
N CYS A 40 10.12 8.76 10.76
CA CYS A 40 11.05 8.30 11.79
C CYS A 40 10.31 7.89 13.07
N ASP A 41 10.95 7.08 13.91
CA ASP A 41 10.44 6.81 15.27
C ASP A 41 10.23 8.11 16.05
N GLY A 42 9.05 8.28 16.63
CA GLY A 42 8.58 9.50 17.28
C GLY A 42 7.83 10.49 16.38
N GLU A 43 7.82 10.30 15.05
CA GLU A 43 7.11 11.17 14.11
C GLU A 43 5.66 10.71 13.86
N LEU A 44 4.91 11.52 13.09
CA LEU A 44 3.57 11.19 12.61
C LEU A 44 3.62 10.81 11.12
N ALA A 45 3.13 9.62 10.79
CA ALA A 45 2.89 9.21 9.42
C ALA A 45 1.54 9.78 8.95
N SER A 46 1.55 10.68 7.98
CA SER A 46 0.34 11.33 7.44
C SER A 46 0.09 10.91 6.00
N LEU A 47 -0.98 10.15 5.77
CA LEU A 47 -1.43 9.69 4.46
C LEU A 47 -2.65 10.47 4.03
N HIS A 48 -2.67 10.91 2.77
CA HIS A 48 -3.79 11.66 2.22
C HIS A 48 -4.05 11.31 0.76
N CYS A 49 -5.33 11.13 0.46
CA CYS A 49 -5.85 11.01 -0.90
C CYS A 49 -6.76 12.19 -1.24
N PRO A 50 -6.85 12.57 -2.54
CA PRO A 50 -7.75 13.62 -3.00
C PRO A 50 -9.23 13.28 -2.72
N PRO A 51 -10.15 14.25 -2.85
CA PRO A 51 -11.59 13.99 -2.76
C PRO A 51 -12.02 12.80 -3.61
N TYR A 52 -12.98 12.02 -3.09
CA TYR A 52 -13.51 10.80 -3.72
C TYR A 52 -12.51 9.67 -3.93
N HIS A 53 -11.37 9.68 -3.23
CA HIS A 53 -10.41 8.59 -3.24
C HIS A 53 -10.17 8.06 -1.83
N GLN A 54 -9.72 6.81 -1.77
CA GLN A 54 -9.39 6.11 -0.54
C GLN A 54 -7.97 5.56 -0.61
N ILE A 55 -7.30 5.56 0.54
CA ILE A 55 -5.96 5.02 0.73
C ILE A 55 -6.01 3.50 0.55
N VAL A 56 -5.06 2.99 -0.23
CA VAL A 56 -4.74 1.55 -0.32
C VAL A 56 -3.29 1.34 0.08
N ILE A 57 -3.06 0.50 1.09
CA ILE A 57 -1.70 0.20 1.56
C ILE A 57 -1.10 -0.94 0.74
N GLU A 58 -0.07 -0.62 -0.05
CA GLU A 58 0.64 -1.57 -0.91
C GLU A 58 1.72 -2.32 -0.13
N SER A 59 2.51 -1.59 0.66
CA SER A 59 3.57 -2.14 1.50
C SER A 59 3.83 -1.28 2.73
N ALA A 60 4.26 -1.90 3.83
CA ALA A 60 4.82 -1.17 4.95
C ALA A 60 5.78 -2.05 5.77
N ASN A 61 6.81 -1.41 6.31
CA ASN A 61 7.79 -2.00 7.22
C ASN A 61 8.12 -1.00 8.34
N PHE A 62 8.09 -1.46 9.60
CA PHE A 62 8.60 -0.68 10.72
C PHE A 62 9.93 -1.28 11.20
N GLY A 63 11.02 -0.80 10.63
CA GLY A 63 12.34 -1.40 10.75
C GLY A 63 13.43 -0.50 10.19
N ARG A 64 14.44 -1.07 9.52
CA ARG A 64 15.50 -0.33 8.84
C ARG A 64 16.07 -1.14 7.69
N PHE A 65 16.01 -0.58 6.48
CA PHE A 65 16.58 -1.14 5.25
C PHE A 65 17.65 -0.26 4.59
N ALA A 66 17.83 0.96 5.08
CA ALA A 66 18.81 1.90 4.56
C ALA A 66 19.52 2.67 5.67
N LEU A 67 20.77 3.05 5.40
CA LEU A 67 21.55 3.93 6.28
C LEU A 67 21.14 5.39 6.16
N LYS A 68 20.55 5.81 5.03
CA LYS A 68 20.25 7.20 4.74
C LYS A 68 19.06 7.73 5.55
N GLU A 69 17.99 6.94 5.64
CA GLU A 69 16.74 7.38 6.25
C GLU A 69 16.88 7.48 7.77
N CYS A 70 16.33 8.53 8.37
CA CYS A 70 16.31 8.73 9.82
C CYS A 70 17.68 8.49 10.48
N ASN A 71 18.75 9.04 9.90
CA ASN A 71 20.14 8.91 10.38
C ASN A 71 20.86 10.28 10.36
N PRO A 72 20.43 11.23 11.21
CA PRO A 72 20.98 12.59 11.21
C PRO A 72 22.49 12.63 11.55
N THR A 73 22.95 11.68 12.38
CA THR A 73 24.35 11.57 12.79
C THR A 73 25.24 10.81 11.79
N ARG A 74 24.67 10.32 10.68
CA ARG A 74 25.39 9.57 9.63
C ARG A 74 26.19 8.37 10.17
N ARG A 75 25.61 7.65 11.13
CA ARG A 75 26.21 6.44 11.68
C ARG A 75 26.23 5.33 10.62
N PRO A 76 27.38 4.70 10.35
CA PRO A 76 27.50 3.66 9.32
C PRO A 76 27.17 2.25 9.85
N ASP A 77 27.07 2.08 11.16
CA ASP A 77 27.04 0.81 11.88
C ASP A 77 25.63 0.30 12.21
N PHE A 78 24.59 0.89 11.61
CA PHE A 78 23.21 0.41 11.81
C PHE A 78 22.93 -0.89 11.06
N ASN A 79 22.19 -1.78 11.72
CA ASN A 79 21.67 -2.98 11.08
C ASN A 79 20.58 -2.61 10.07
N ILE A 80 20.86 -2.81 8.77
CA ILE A 80 19.93 -2.59 7.66
C ILE A 80 19.13 -3.83 7.25
N PHE A 81 19.28 -4.94 7.97
CA PHE A 81 18.49 -6.16 7.76
C PHE A 81 17.35 -6.25 8.80
N CYS A 82 16.79 -5.10 9.17
CA CYS A 82 15.78 -5.00 10.19
C CYS A 82 14.38 -4.93 9.56
N ASN A 83 13.68 -6.06 9.55
CA ASN A 83 12.33 -6.20 8.99
C ASN A 83 11.31 -6.44 10.10
N ASN A 84 10.14 -5.81 9.99
CA ASN A 84 8.92 -6.14 10.71
C ASN A 84 7.77 -6.32 9.72
N PRO A 85 7.46 -7.56 9.30
CA PRO A 85 6.45 -7.83 8.28
C PRO A 85 5.02 -7.51 8.73
N GLU A 86 4.75 -7.44 10.04
CA GLU A 86 3.42 -7.15 10.60
C GLU A 86 3.03 -5.66 10.48
N ALA A 87 3.98 -4.79 10.14
CA ALA A 87 3.73 -3.36 10.05
C ALA A 87 2.67 -3.01 9.00
N ILE A 88 2.56 -3.81 7.93
CA ILE A 88 1.53 -3.64 6.90
C ILE A 88 0.13 -3.86 7.46
N ASP A 89 -0.07 -4.85 8.33
CA ASP A 89 -1.38 -5.16 8.90
C ASP A 89 -1.81 -4.06 9.89
N VAL A 90 -0.86 -3.54 10.67
CA VAL A 90 -1.11 -2.39 11.56
C VAL A 90 -1.50 -1.16 10.75
N LEU A 91 -0.79 -0.86 9.66
CA LEU A 91 -1.07 0.33 8.84
C LEU A 91 -2.40 0.17 8.08
N ARG A 92 -2.69 -1.02 7.55
CA ARG A 92 -3.98 -1.36 6.92
C ARG A 92 -5.14 -1.19 7.89
N ALA A 93 -5.05 -1.79 9.07
CA ALA A 93 -6.09 -1.70 10.10
C ALA A 93 -6.42 -0.25 10.48
N ARG A 94 -5.45 0.66 10.38
CA ARG A 94 -5.61 2.07 10.71
C ARG A 94 -6.06 2.93 9.54
N CYS A 95 -5.51 2.70 8.34
CA CYS A 95 -5.58 3.66 7.24
C CYS A 95 -6.32 3.18 5.99
N GLU A 96 -6.46 1.87 5.79
CA GLU A 96 -7.10 1.33 4.59
C GLU A 96 -8.52 1.88 4.42
N HIS A 97 -8.90 2.19 3.18
CA HIS A 97 -10.24 2.72 2.82
C HIS A 97 -10.59 4.09 3.44
N ARG A 98 -9.62 4.81 4.01
CA ARG A 98 -9.82 6.19 4.50
C ARG A 98 -9.31 7.19 3.48
N GLN A 99 -9.86 8.40 3.47
CA GLN A 99 -9.33 9.50 2.65
C GLN A 99 -8.10 10.17 3.29
N ARG A 100 -8.05 10.21 4.63
CA ARG A 100 -6.96 10.78 5.42
C ARG A 100 -6.69 9.88 6.62
N CYS A 101 -5.43 9.64 6.91
CA CYS A 101 -4.99 8.86 8.05
C CYS A 101 -3.74 9.49 8.66
N VAL A 102 -3.69 9.57 9.99
CA VAL A 102 -2.49 10.00 10.73
C VAL A 102 -2.20 8.95 11.79
N VAL A 103 -0.98 8.41 11.78
CA VAL A 103 -0.55 7.34 12.70
C VAL A 103 0.73 7.75 13.41
N PRO A 104 0.79 7.72 14.75
CA PRO A 104 2.04 7.86 15.48
C PRO A 104 2.98 6.69 15.16
N VAL A 105 4.22 7.00 14.79
CA VAL A 105 5.24 6.00 14.48
C VAL A 105 6.05 5.73 15.73
N ASN A 106 5.81 4.59 16.37
CA ASN A 106 6.60 4.11 17.50
C ASN A 106 6.40 2.60 17.73
N TRP A 107 7.25 2.04 18.59
CA TRP A 107 7.27 0.62 18.92
C TRP A 107 5.92 0.10 19.43
N ALA A 108 5.22 0.84 20.30
CA ALA A 108 3.98 0.39 20.92
C ALA A 108 2.84 0.24 19.91
N ILE A 109 2.89 0.98 18.80
CA ILE A 109 1.91 0.90 17.72
C ILE A 109 2.22 -0.26 16.77
N PHE A 110 3.47 -0.37 16.31
CA PHE A 110 3.84 -1.29 15.23
C PHE A 110 4.37 -2.66 15.72
N GLN A 111 4.51 -2.87 17.03
CA GLN A 111 4.86 -4.16 17.64
C GLN A 111 3.75 -4.73 18.55
N LEU A 112 2.56 -4.11 18.57
CA LEU A 112 1.47 -4.50 19.47
C LEU A 112 1.01 -5.95 19.30
N ASN A 113 0.92 -6.43 18.06
CA ASN A 113 0.47 -7.80 17.76
C ASN A 113 1.42 -8.85 18.35
N ARG A 114 2.72 -8.58 18.34
CA ARG A 114 3.73 -9.43 18.97
C ARG A 114 3.63 -9.50 20.48
N ILE A 115 3.38 -8.36 21.14
CA ILE A 115 3.13 -8.33 22.60
C ILE A 115 1.92 -9.20 22.94
N ASN A 116 0.85 -9.10 22.16
CA ASN A 116 -0.39 -9.86 22.39
C ASN A 116 -0.25 -11.37 22.13
N ASN A 117 0.74 -11.78 21.33
CA ASN A 117 1.07 -13.19 21.04
C ASN A 117 2.15 -13.76 21.98
N ASN A 118 2.48 -13.07 23.07
CA ASN A 118 3.54 -13.46 24.03
C ASN A 118 4.96 -13.51 23.40
N GLU A 119 5.17 -12.80 22.29
CA GLU A 119 6.46 -12.64 21.62
C GLU A 119 6.99 -11.22 21.84
N SER A 120 7.66 -10.97 22.96
CA SER A 120 8.11 -9.61 23.31
C SER A 120 9.51 -9.25 22.81
N PHE A 121 10.09 -10.01 21.86
CA PHE A 121 11.46 -9.78 21.40
C PHE A 121 11.52 -8.80 20.23
N ASP A 122 12.18 -7.66 20.44
CA ASP A 122 12.55 -6.75 19.36
C ASP A 122 13.58 -7.43 18.46
N GLN A 123 13.24 -7.67 17.19
CA GLN A 123 14.13 -8.32 16.22
C GLN A 123 15.38 -7.49 15.90
N CYS A 124 15.41 -6.21 16.29
CA CYS A 124 16.52 -5.30 16.03
C CYS A 124 16.81 -4.42 17.26
N PRO A 125 17.28 -5.03 18.37
CA PRO A 125 17.56 -4.28 19.58
C PRO A 125 18.67 -3.26 19.30
N GLY A 126 18.50 -2.03 19.81
CA GLY A 126 19.49 -0.96 19.66
C GLY A 126 19.61 -0.36 18.24
N THR A 127 18.82 -0.82 17.27
CA THR A 127 18.78 -0.21 15.93
C THR A 127 17.63 0.80 15.85
N PRO A 128 17.89 2.08 15.52
CA PRO A 128 16.83 3.07 15.34
C PRO A 128 15.94 2.69 14.15
N LYS A 129 14.63 2.58 14.36
CA LYS A 129 13.68 2.15 13.33
C LYS A 129 12.98 3.34 12.67
N TYR A 130 12.38 3.10 11.51
CA TYR A 130 11.50 4.03 10.82
C TYR A 130 10.41 3.26 10.08
N LEU A 131 9.29 3.92 9.83
CA LEU A 131 8.25 3.41 8.94
C LEU A 131 8.67 3.69 7.49
N ASP A 132 8.82 2.63 6.69
CA ASP A 132 8.90 2.69 5.22
C ASP A 132 7.61 2.11 4.66
N ALA A 133 6.80 2.95 4.03
CA ALA A 133 5.51 2.54 3.49
C ALA A 133 5.31 3.04 2.06
N VAL A 134 4.53 2.29 1.29
CA VAL A 134 4.02 2.70 -0.02
C VAL A 134 2.52 2.53 -0.02
N TYR A 135 1.82 3.58 -0.44
CA TYR A 135 0.37 3.59 -0.54
C TYR A 135 -0.09 4.23 -1.84
N GLY A 136 -1.23 3.80 -2.35
CA GLY A 136 -1.91 4.42 -3.48
C GLY A 136 -3.25 5.04 -3.08
N CYS A 137 -3.89 5.69 -4.05
CA CYS A 137 -5.23 6.22 -3.89
C CYS A 137 -6.16 5.66 -4.96
N ILE A 138 -7.24 4.99 -4.53
CA ILE A 138 -8.25 4.46 -5.44
C ILE A 138 -9.51 5.32 -5.43
N ARG A 139 -10.11 5.56 -6.59
CA ARG A 139 -11.37 6.29 -6.73
C ARG A 139 -12.53 5.47 -6.16
N VAL A 140 -13.34 6.09 -5.31
CA VAL A 140 -14.58 5.53 -4.80
C VAL A 140 -15.72 5.84 -5.78
N VAL A 141 -16.23 4.82 -6.45
CA VAL A 141 -17.40 4.94 -7.32
C VAL A 141 -18.64 4.53 -6.53
N ASN A 142 -19.43 5.50 -6.10
CA ASN A 142 -20.72 5.24 -5.43
C ASN A 142 -21.76 4.85 -6.48
N ILE A 143 -21.91 3.56 -6.77
CA ILE A 143 -23.06 3.07 -7.54
C ILE A 143 -24.27 3.10 -6.62
N LYS A 144 -25.07 4.18 -6.67
CA LYS A 144 -26.44 4.11 -6.18
C LYS A 144 -27.21 3.22 -7.17
N ILE A 145 -27.37 1.94 -6.84
CA ILE A 145 -28.38 1.12 -7.50
C ILE A 145 -29.72 1.74 -7.08
N ALA A 146 -30.31 2.52 -7.99
CA ALA A 146 -31.70 2.91 -7.88
C ALA A 146 -32.53 1.64 -8.08
N VAL A 147 -32.83 0.96 -6.98
CA VAL A 147 -33.91 -0.04 -6.98
C VAL A 147 -35.19 0.79 -7.07
N MET A 148 -35.82 0.68 -8.24
CA MET A 148 -37.11 1.29 -8.56
C MET A 148 -38.21 0.76 -7.64
#